data_AF-A0A6B3F2Y7-F1
#
_entry.id   AF-A0A6B3F2Y7-F1
#
_cell.length_a   1.000
_cell.length_b   1.000
_cell.length_c   1.000
_cell.angle_alpha   90.00
_cell.angle_beta   90.00
_cell.angle_gamma   90.00
#
_symmetry.space_group_name_H-M   'P 1'
#
loop_
_entity.id
_entity.type
_entity.pdbx_description
1 polymer ?
#
loop_
_entity_poly.entity_id
_entity_poly.type
_entity_poly.pdbx_seq_one_letter_code
_entity_poly.pdbx_strand_id
1 'polypeptide(L)'
;LGRLERAWNTLVRRHGMLRAVVEDGHQRVLPDVPPLRIPVADAPAGDATEALAGLRARLSQQVRDPARWPLFAVEAVRYHDADTARTRVGVGLDYLVLDALSITTLYAELNALYTD
;
A
#
# COMPACT_ATOMS: atom_id res chain seq x y z
N LEU A 1 11.21 -6.86 -0.48
CA LEU A 1 9.89 -6.57 0.16
C LEU A 1 9.96 -6.44 1.69
N GLY A 2 10.70 -7.28 2.43
CA GLY A 2 10.78 -7.16 3.90
C GLY A 2 11.21 -5.77 4.41
N ARG A 3 12.17 -5.10 3.74
CA ARG A 3 12.55 -3.72 4.09
C ARG A 3 11.42 -2.71 3.85
N LEU A 4 10.69 -2.85 2.74
CA LEU A 4 9.52 -2.01 2.42
C LEU A 4 8.41 -2.20 3.46
N GLU A 5 8.13 -3.44 3.85
CA GLU A 5 7.14 -3.77 4.88
C GLU A 5 7.51 -3.13 6.23
N ARG A 6 8.78 -3.19 6.63
CA ARG A 6 9.26 -2.53 7.86
C ARG A 6 9.16 -1.01 7.79
N ALA A 7 9.56 -0.41 6.67
CA ALA A 7 9.46 1.03 6.45
C ALA A 7 8.00 1.49 6.51
N TRP A 8 7.10 0.80 5.80
CA TRP A 8 5.68 1.12 5.80
C TRP A 8 5.03 0.99 7.18
N ASN A 9 5.32 -0.08 7.93
CA ASN A 9 4.83 -0.23 9.30
C ASN A 9 5.34 0.88 10.22
N THR A 10 6.55 1.41 9.97
CA THR A 10 7.08 2.56 10.71
C THR A 10 6.31 3.84 10.40
N LEU A 11 5.96 4.07 9.13
CA LEU A 11 5.09 5.17 8.73
C LEU A 11 3.69 5.05 9.36
N VAL A 12 3.10 3.86 9.36
CA VAL A 12 1.78 3.60 9.97
C VAL A 12 1.78 3.96 11.46
N ARG A 13 2.84 3.62 12.19
CA ARG A 13 2.96 4.01 13.61
C ARG A 13 3.10 5.54 13.77
N ARG A 14 3.92 6.17 12.92
CA ARG A 14 4.25 7.60 12.98
C ARG A 14 3.09 8.52 12.58
N HIS A 15 2.32 8.15 11.56
CA HIS A 15 1.27 8.98 10.97
C HIS A 15 -0.11 8.50 11.40
N GLY A 16 -0.78 9.28 12.26
CA GLY A 16 -2.12 8.92 12.77
C GLY A 16 -3.16 8.72 11.66
N MET A 17 -3.09 9.48 10.57
CA MET A 17 -4.02 9.33 9.44
C MET A 17 -3.89 8.00 8.68
N LEU A 18 -2.73 7.35 8.71
CA LEU A 18 -2.60 5.99 8.20
C LEU A 18 -3.29 4.95 9.09
N ARG A 19 -3.72 5.33 10.29
CA ARG A 19 -4.50 4.50 11.22
C ARG A 19 -5.94 4.98 11.37
N ALA A 20 -6.38 5.92 10.53
CA ALA A 20 -7.72 6.47 10.61
C ALA A 20 -8.77 5.55 9.97
N VAL A 21 -9.98 5.62 10.52
CA VAL A 21 -11.23 5.14 9.94
C VAL A 21 -12.25 6.27 9.95
N VAL A 22 -13.28 6.18 9.11
CA VAL A 22 -14.41 7.11 9.11
C VAL A 22 -15.70 6.33 9.40
N GLU A 23 -16.35 6.69 10.49
CA GLU A 23 -17.55 6.01 11.03
C GLU A 23 -18.56 7.10 11.39
N ASP A 24 -19.79 6.98 10.91
CA ASP A 24 -20.87 7.97 11.11
C ASP A 24 -20.48 9.42 10.76
N GLY A 25 -19.67 9.59 9.70
CA GLY A 25 -19.20 10.92 9.24
C GLY A 25 -18.07 11.52 10.09
N HIS A 26 -17.61 10.82 11.13
CA HIS A 26 -16.51 11.24 11.98
C HIS A 26 -15.24 10.44 11.68
N GLN A 27 -14.10 11.13 11.67
CA GLN A 27 -12.79 10.48 11.56
C GLN A 27 -12.28 10.09 12.94
N ARG A 28 -11.76 8.87 13.06
CA ARG A 28 -11.16 8.35 14.29
C ARG A 28 -9.83 7.70 14.00
N VAL A 29 -8.77 8.17 14.67
CA VAL A 29 -7.44 7.54 14.61
C VAL A 29 -7.42 6.37 15.58
N LEU A 30 -7.14 5.17 15.06
CA LEU A 30 -6.97 3.97 15.89
C LEU A 30 -5.64 4.07 16.67
N PRO A 31 -5.63 3.80 17.99
CA PRO A 31 -4.43 3.94 18.81
C PRO A 31 -3.33 2.95 18.42
N ASP A 32 -3.71 1.75 17.97
CA ASP A 32 -2.84 0.71 17.43
C ASP A 32 -3.57 -0.05 16.31
N VAL A 33 -2.82 -0.66 15.40
CA VAL A 33 -3.34 -1.48 14.30
C VAL A 33 -2.41 -2.69 14.10
N PRO A 34 -2.94 -3.84 13.64
CA PRO A 34 -2.11 -4.99 13.32
C PRO A 34 -0.99 -4.62 12.32
N PRO A 35 0.20 -5.24 12.43
CA PRO A 35 1.26 -5.02 11.46
C PRO A 35 0.79 -5.31 10.04
N LEU A 36 1.04 -4.36 9.13
CA LEU A 36 0.78 -4.55 7.72
C LEU A 36 1.68 -5.65 7.16
N ARG A 37 1.10 -6.60 6.45
CA ARG A 37 1.81 -7.54 5.59
C ARG A 37 1.54 -7.18 4.14
N ILE A 38 2.58 -7.13 3.31
CA ILE A 38 2.42 -6.86 1.87
C ILE A 38 2.12 -8.19 1.17
N PRO A 39 0.89 -8.40 0.66
CA PRO A 39 0.58 -9.59 -0.11
C PRO A 39 1.44 -9.63 -1.38
N VAL A 40 1.97 -10.82 -1.70
CA VAL A 40 2.82 -11.04 -2.87
C VAL A 40 2.22 -12.15 -3.69
N ALA A 41 1.86 -11.85 -4.93
CA ALA A 41 1.48 -12.85 -5.92
C ALA A 41 2.63 -13.09 -6.91
N ASP A 42 2.72 -14.31 -7.44
CA ASP A 42 3.62 -14.65 -8.53
C ASP A 42 2.84 -14.65 -9.84
N ALA A 43 3.34 -13.93 -10.85
CA ALA A 43 2.77 -13.99 -12.19
C ALA A 43 3.06 -15.36 -12.80
N PRO A 44 2.08 -15.98 -13.49
CA PRO A 44 2.31 -17.18 -14.28
C PRO A 44 3.38 -16.94 -15.35
N ALA A 45 4.08 -18.00 -15.75
CA ALA A 45 5.10 -17.91 -16.79
C ALA A 45 4.47 -17.48 -18.12
N GLY A 46 4.92 -16.35 -18.67
CA GLY A 46 4.37 -15.77 -19.91
C GLY A 46 3.27 -14.72 -19.69
N ASP A 47 2.67 -14.66 -18.50
CA ASP A 47 1.46 -13.84 -18.24
C ASP A 47 1.72 -12.62 -17.35
N ALA A 48 2.96 -12.12 -17.35
CA ALA A 48 3.34 -10.94 -16.57
C ALA A 48 2.43 -9.73 -16.87
N THR A 49 2.12 -9.50 -18.15
CA THR A 49 1.27 -8.38 -18.56
C THR A 49 -0.12 -8.45 -17.94
N GLU A 50 -0.75 -9.62 -17.97
CA GLU A 50 -2.08 -9.83 -17.41
C GLU A 50 -2.08 -9.70 -15.88
N ALA A 51 -1.10 -10.32 -15.21
CA ALA A 51 -0.97 -10.22 -13.75
C ALA A 51 -0.79 -8.75 -13.29
N LEU A 52 -0.01 -7.97 -14.03
CA LEU A 52 0.22 -6.55 -13.75
C LEU A 52 -1.01 -5.69 -14.06
N ALA A 53 -1.74 -5.99 -15.14
CA ALA A 53 -3.02 -5.35 -15.45
C ALA A 53 -4.06 -5.65 -14.36
N GLY A 54 -4.12 -6.89 -13.86
CA GLY A 54 -4.98 -7.29 -12.75
C GLY A 54 -4.65 -6.55 -11.46
N LEU A 55 -3.36 -6.40 -11.10
CA LEU A 55 -2.94 -5.58 -9.97
C LEU A 55 -3.43 -4.13 -10.11
N ARG A 56 -3.24 -3.54 -11.30
CA ARG A 56 -3.62 -2.15 -11.58
C ARG A 56 -5.13 -1.93 -11.55
N ALA A 57 -5.91 -2.85 -12.13
CA ALA A 57 -7.38 -2.77 -12.15
C ALA A 57 -7.92 -2.82 -10.72
N ARG A 58 -7.48 -3.85 -9.97
CA ARG A 58 -7.91 -4.08 -8.59
C ARG A 58 -7.63 -2.88 -7.69
N LEU A 59 -6.41 -2.35 -7.68
CA LEU A 59 -6.06 -1.26 -6.77
C LEU A 59 -6.71 0.09 -7.12
N SER A 60 -7.01 0.36 -8.39
CA SER A 60 -7.65 1.63 -8.77
C SER A 60 -9.16 1.67 -8.65
N GLN A 61 -9.80 0.50 -8.72
CA GLN A 61 -11.26 0.39 -8.63
C GLN A 61 -11.69 0.00 -7.22
N GLN A 62 -10.73 -0.17 -6.29
CA GLN A 62 -11.01 -0.60 -4.94
C GLN A 62 -11.71 0.51 -4.16
N VAL A 63 -13.01 0.36 -3.98
CA VAL A 63 -13.80 1.09 -2.99
C VAL A 63 -13.60 0.40 -1.65
N ARG A 64 -13.04 1.12 -0.67
CA ARG A 64 -12.82 0.61 0.69
C ARG A 64 -14.01 0.99 1.56
N ASP A 65 -14.36 0.11 2.49
CA ASP A 65 -15.28 0.46 3.57
C ASP A 65 -14.57 1.47 4.47
N PRO A 66 -15.03 2.74 4.55
CA PRO A 66 -14.36 3.77 5.31
C PRO A 66 -14.31 3.47 6.81
N ALA A 67 -15.21 2.63 7.34
CA ALA A 67 -15.23 2.24 8.74
C ALA A 67 -14.19 1.15 9.08
N ARG A 68 -13.47 0.61 8.08
CA ARG A 68 -12.53 -0.49 8.25
C ARG A 68 -11.12 -0.10 7.82
N TRP A 69 -10.19 -0.22 8.75
CA TRP A 69 -8.76 -0.11 8.46
C TRP A 69 -8.27 -1.35 7.68
N PRO A 70 -7.36 -1.20 6.70
CA PRO A 70 -6.74 0.05 6.24
C PRO A 70 -7.51 0.76 5.13
N LEU A 71 -7.46 2.10 5.15
CA LEU A 71 -7.92 2.98 4.05
C LEU A 71 -6.84 3.19 2.96
N PHE A 72 -5.95 2.22 2.82
CA PHE A 72 -4.95 2.12 1.76
C PHE A 72 -4.72 0.65 1.43
N ALA A 73 -3.94 0.34 0.40
CA ALA A 73 -3.39 -0.99 0.18
C ALA A 73 -1.97 -0.90 -0.38
N VAL A 74 -1.15 -1.88 0.00
CA VAL A 74 0.17 -2.10 -0.57
C VAL A 74 0.28 -3.56 -0.94
N GLU A 75 0.55 -3.83 -2.20
CA GLU A 75 0.59 -5.18 -2.75
C GLU A 75 1.72 -5.33 -3.74
N ALA A 76 2.16 -6.56 -3.97
CA ALA A 76 3.24 -6.84 -4.89
C ALA A 76 2.91 -8.00 -5.83
N VAL A 77 3.39 -7.90 -7.07
CA VAL A 77 3.43 -9.00 -8.04
C VAL A 77 4.88 -9.23 -8.45
N ARG A 78 5.37 -10.45 -8.23
CA ARG A 78 6.65 -10.92 -8.77
C ARG A 78 6.42 -11.46 -10.17
N TYR A 79 7.30 -11.13 -11.10
CA TYR A 79 7.19 -11.57 -12.48
C TYR A 79 8.57 -11.66 -13.12
N HIS A 80 8.68 -12.40 -14.22
CA HIS A 80 9.87 -12.44 -15.04
C HIS A 80 9.70 -11.57 -16.27
N ASP A 81 10.72 -10.79 -16.58
CA ASP A 81 10.86 -10.02 -17.80
C ASP A 81 12.10 -10.56 -18.53
N ALA A 82 11.86 -11.39 -19.55
CA ALA A 82 12.85 -12.35 -20.05
C ALA A 82 13.48 -13.15 -18.90
N ASP A 83 14.80 -13.12 -18.74
CA ASP A 83 15.53 -13.84 -17.68
C ASP A 83 15.65 -13.05 -16.37
N THR A 84 15.08 -11.84 -16.29
CA THR A 84 15.20 -10.98 -15.11
C THR A 84 13.97 -11.09 -14.21
N ALA A 85 14.18 -11.56 -12.97
CA ALA A 85 13.15 -11.50 -11.94
C ALA A 85 12.90 -10.04 -11.51
N ARG A 86 11.64 -9.61 -11.57
CA ARG A 86 11.19 -8.27 -11.19
C ARG A 86 10.05 -8.34 -10.19
N THR A 87 9.79 -7.21 -9.54
CA THR A 87 8.64 -7.07 -8.64
C THR A 87 7.99 -5.71 -8.89
N ARG A 88 6.68 -5.72 -9.16
CA ARG A 88 5.86 -4.51 -9.22
C ARG A 88 5.19 -4.35 -7.86
N VAL A 89 5.36 -3.19 -7.25
CA VAL A 89 4.59 -2.80 -6.06
C VAL A 89 3.45 -1.90 -6.51
N GLY A 90 2.22 -2.25 -6.13
CA GLY A 90 1.04 -1.42 -6.28
C GLY A 90 0.69 -0.77 -4.94
N VAL A 91 0.39 0.52 -4.97
CA VAL A 91 -0.06 1.28 -3.80
C VAL A 91 -1.37 1.96 -4.15
N GLY A 92 -2.42 1.67 -3.38
CA GLY A 92 -3.70 2.38 -3.44
C GLY A 92 -3.87 3.24 -2.20
N LEU A 93 -4.15 4.53 -2.36
CA LEU A 93 -4.34 5.48 -1.26
C LEU A 93 -5.73 6.11 -1.37
N ASP A 94 -6.40 6.30 -0.24
CA ASP A 94 -7.70 6.97 -0.18
C ASP A 94 -7.56 8.43 0.28
N TYR A 95 -8.23 9.34 -0.43
CA TYR A 95 -8.21 10.78 -0.14
C TYR A 95 -9.03 11.15 1.11
N LEU A 96 -9.83 10.24 1.66
CA LEU A 96 -10.48 10.44 2.96
C LEU A 96 -9.45 10.63 4.09
N VAL A 97 -8.25 10.08 3.94
CA VAL A 97 -7.20 10.12 4.97
C VAL A 97 -5.91 10.79 4.53
N LEU A 98 -5.65 10.92 3.23
CA LEU A 98 -4.41 11.48 2.70
C LEU A 98 -4.69 12.46 1.58
N ASP A 99 -4.37 13.74 1.81
CA ASP A 99 -4.32 14.74 0.74
C ASP A 99 -3.01 14.67 -0.07
N ALA A 100 -2.92 15.46 -1.14
CA ALA A 100 -1.76 15.43 -2.04
C ALA A 100 -0.43 15.78 -1.34
N LEU A 101 -0.45 16.71 -0.38
CA LEU A 101 0.75 17.08 0.37
C LEU A 101 1.19 15.94 1.29
N SER A 102 0.24 15.35 2.02
CA SER A 102 0.45 14.21 2.90
C SER A 102 0.99 13.00 2.14
N ILE A 103 0.51 12.75 0.91
CA ILE A 103 1.03 11.70 0.03
C ILE A 103 2.49 11.97 -0.34
N THR A 104 2.84 13.23 -0.64
CA THR A 104 4.21 13.61 -0.97
C THR A 104 5.14 13.40 0.22
N THR A 105 4.72 13.83 1.42
CA THR A 105 5.46 13.61 2.67
C THR A 105 5.62 12.11 2.96
N LEU A 106 4.55 11.33 2.80
CA LEU A 106 4.57 9.88 2.99
C LEU A 106 5.64 9.21 2.14
N TYR A 107 5.69 9.53 0.83
CA TYR A 107 6.67 8.93 -0.08
C TYR A 107 8.10 9.41 0.19
N ALA A 108 8.30 10.67 0.59
CA ALA A 108 9.61 11.17 0.97
C ALA A 108 10.17 10.43 2.20
N GLU A 109 9.36 10.27 3.25
CA GLU A 109 9.76 9.51 4.43
C GLU A 109 9.93 8.01 4.14
N LEU A 110 9.07 7.43 3.30
CA LEU A 110 9.21 6.04 2.86
C LEU A 110 10.56 5.81 2.18
N ASN A 111 10.99 6.73 1.32
CA ASN A 111 12.27 6.65 0.63
C ASN A 111 13.45 6.71 1.61
N ALA A 112 13.39 7.60 2.60
CA ALA A 112 14.41 7.68 3.65
C ALA A 112 14.50 6.38 4.46
N LEU A 113 13.36 5.88 4.96
CA LEU A 113 13.28 4.65 5.74
C LEU A 113 13.62 3.38 4.96
N TYR A 114 13.44 3.39 3.64
CA TYR A 114 13.82 2.28 2.78
C TYR A 114 15.30 2.31 2.40
N THR A 115 15.98 3.44 2.51
CA THR A 115 17.41 3.56 2.13
C THR A 115 18.34 3.27 3.31
N ASP A 116 17.85 3.46 4.53
CA ASP A 116 18.46 2.97 5.78
C ASP A 116 18.50 1.43 5.86
#